data_AF-A0A1K1P671-F1
#
_entry.id   AF-A0A1K1P671-F1
#
_cell.length_a   1.000
_cell.length_b   1.000
_cell.length_c   1.000
_cell.angle_alpha   90.00
_cell.angle_beta   90.00
_cell.angle_gamma   90.00
#
_symmetry.space_group_name_H-M   'P 1'
#
loop_
_entity.id
_entity.type
_entity.pdbx_description
1 polymer ?
#
loop_
_entity_poly.entity_id
_entity_poly.type
_entity_poly.pdbx_seq_one_letter_code
_entity_poly.pdbx_strand_id
1 'polypeptide(L)'
;MLDNRLRKIAELVSGEGIACDVGTDHAYLAAELINSGKCSKVIASDVKEGPLDAARNTVERYGIQDKVELVLSDGLENVDLSGVTDVVIAGMGGETIAEIIGNSTADKPDDMRFILQPMTKSELLRKKLYEYQYEITAEYAVEEKDKIYVIMVAEKSSEWAKLTESEALYGFFDDNDETAKKYRRREAERLAKVSDSLKKAGDANGAGHYSALSQKMESGADIAEISEIYRFLDGIYPFGAQEKWDNSGLLVENYDMKCSKVLLSLDITNKAINEAFEKGAELIISHHPVIFEPRKSITRNDPVFRLIECGIAAVCMHTNLDIAAGGTNGVILQKLTEKLDIAGEPEPFEELGGDNSLGWIIELNEEIETKKLAELCKCIFGCEYVRTSKRVRRIKKLAFCSGSGGSMLGLAAEKGCDALITGDVKHDVWIDANNLDIAVLDCGHFHTENLVLWELRRVLEERFPRLDIEIAESSADPCEYV
;
A
#
# COMPACT_ATOMS: atom_id res chain seq x y z
N MET A 1 30.58 8.08 24.20
CA MET A 1 30.99 7.67 22.83
C MET A 1 29.79 6.96 22.24
N LEU A 2 29.31 7.41 21.08
CA LEU A 2 28.17 6.77 20.42
C LEU A 2 28.51 5.32 20.04
N ASP A 3 27.54 4.43 20.14
CA ASP A 3 27.61 3.09 19.57
C ASP A 3 27.50 3.16 18.04
N ASN A 4 27.80 2.07 17.32
CA ASN A 4 27.77 2.06 15.85
C ASN A 4 26.38 2.44 15.29
N ARG A 5 25.32 2.06 16.02
CA ARG A 5 23.93 2.37 15.69
C ARG A 5 23.66 3.88 15.69
N LEU A 6 23.95 4.57 16.79
CA LEU A 6 23.74 6.02 16.90
C LEU A 6 24.68 6.80 15.98
N ARG A 7 25.90 6.31 15.70
CA ARG A 7 26.77 6.92 14.68
C ARG A 7 26.14 6.85 13.30
N LYS A 8 25.60 5.69 12.91
CA LYS A 8 24.93 5.55 11.61
C LYS A 8 23.69 6.46 11.52
N ILE A 9 22.91 6.58 12.59
CA ILE A 9 21.80 7.55 12.65
C ILE A 9 22.30 8.98 12.46
N ALA A 10 23.35 9.37 13.20
CA ALA A 10 23.96 10.69 13.07
C ALA A 10 24.48 10.94 11.64
N GLU A 11 25.01 9.93 10.95
CA GLU A 11 25.42 10.01 9.53
C GLU A 11 24.24 10.25 8.58
N LEU A 12 23.04 9.78 8.89
CA LEU A 12 21.87 9.87 8.00
C LEU A 12 21.07 11.18 8.13
N VAL A 13 21.15 11.86 9.27
CA VAL A 13 20.54 13.18 9.48
C VAL A 13 20.95 14.12 8.33
N SER A 14 20.01 14.85 7.74
CA SER A 14 20.37 15.86 6.73
C SER A 14 21.00 17.04 7.45
N GLY A 15 22.19 17.43 7.00
CA GLY A 15 22.90 18.55 7.61
C GLY A 15 22.16 19.88 7.41
N GLU A 16 22.67 20.92 8.07
CA GLU A 16 22.27 22.34 7.96
C GLU A 16 20.89 22.72 8.55
N GLY A 17 20.03 21.77 8.89
CA GLY A 17 18.69 22.01 9.48
C GLY A 17 18.57 21.95 11.02
N ILE A 18 17.32 21.88 11.49
CA ILE A 18 16.93 21.55 12.87
C ILE A 18 16.56 20.06 12.91
N ALA A 19 17.17 19.29 13.80
CA ALA A 19 16.78 17.89 14.03
C ALA A 19 15.94 17.74 15.29
N CYS A 20 15.04 16.76 15.32
CA CYS A 20 14.34 16.33 16.51
C CYS A 20 14.81 14.93 16.93
N ASP A 21 15.20 14.75 18.20
CA ASP A 21 15.62 13.48 18.80
C ASP A 21 14.55 13.02 19.79
N VAL A 22 13.65 12.14 19.36
CA VAL A 22 12.50 11.66 20.15
C VAL A 22 12.88 10.44 20.98
N GLY A 23 12.61 10.50 22.28
CA GLY A 23 13.05 9.47 23.23
C GLY A 23 14.55 9.57 23.52
N THR A 24 15.03 10.80 23.69
CA THR A 24 16.46 11.14 23.71
C THR A 24 17.26 10.42 24.79
N ASP A 25 16.62 10.00 25.89
CA ASP A 25 17.17 9.39 27.12
C ASP A 25 18.29 10.22 27.79
N HIS A 26 19.42 10.39 27.11
CA HIS A 26 20.61 11.09 27.57
C HIS A 26 21.09 12.22 26.66
N ALA A 27 20.42 12.50 25.53
CA ALA A 27 20.83 13.51 24.54
C ALA A 27 22.24 13.31 23.95
N TYR A 28 22.71 12.07 23.87
CA TYR A 28 24.01 11.78 23.23
C TYR A 28 23.98 12.00 21.72
N LEU A 29 22.87 11.69 21.04
CA LEU A 29 22.71 11.96 19.62
C LEU A 29 22.66 13.48 19.38
N ALA A 30 21.83 14.21 20.13
CA ALA A 30 21.77 15.67 20.07
C ALA A 30 23.15 16.32 20.25
N ALA A 31 23.92 15.86 21.25
CA ALA A 31 25.27 16.36 21.49
C ALA A 31 26.23 16.09 20.32
N GLU A 32 26.15 14.92 19.68
CA GLU A 32 26.97 14.61 18.50
C GLU A 32 26.58 15.49 17.30
N LEU A 33 25.28 15.65 17.03
CA LEU A 33 24.79 16.44 15.89
C LEU A 33 25.21 17.91 15.98
N ILE A 34 25.22 18.48 17.19
CA ILE A 34 25.72 19.84 17.42
C ILE A 34 27.24 19.91 17.34
N ASN A 35 27.97 19.00 18.00
CA ASN A 35 29.44 19.07 18.07
C ASN A 35 30.12 18.77 16.73
N SER A 36 29.53 17.92 15.91
CA SER A 36 29.99 17.66 14.54
C SER A 36 29.68 18.81 13.56
N GLY A 37 28.89 19.80 13.99
CA GLY A 37 28.43 20.91 13.16
C GLY A 37 27.34 20.51 12.16
N LYS A 38 26.74 19.33 12.34
CA LYS A 38 25.78 18.77 11.41
C LYS A 38 24.42 19.46 11.49
N CYS A 39 23.98 19.81 12.69
CA CYS A 39 22.73 20.55 12.91
C CYS A 39 23.02 21.90 13.57
N SER A 40 22.20 22.90 13.24
CA SER A 40 22.27 24.22 13.88
C SER A 40 21.57 24.25 15.24
N LYS A 41 20.51 23.44 15.39
CA LYS A 41 19.73 23.25 16.61
C LYS A 41 19.22 21.80 16.67
N VAL A 42 19.03 21.28 17.89
CA VAL A 42 18.35 20.00 18.12
C VAL A 42 17.23 20.18 19.15
N ILE A 43 16.05 19.62 18.87
CA ILE A 43 14.96 19.47 19.84
C ILE A 43 15.01 18.05 20.36
N ALA A 44 15.41 17.85 21.61
CA ALA A 44 15.49 16.55 22.25
C ALA A 44 14.29 16.37 23.19
N SER A 45 13.45 15.37 22.90
CA SER A 45 12.22 15.13 23.66
C SER A 45 12.19 13.77 24.34
N ASP A 46 11.45 13.70 25.45
CA ASP A 46 11.15 12.44 26.14
C ASP A 46 9.79 12.55 26.86
N VAL A 47 9.15 11.40 27.09
CA VAL A 47 7.86 11.32 27.80
C VAL A 47 8.03 11.41 29.33
N LYS A 48 9.26 11.27 29.84
CA LYS A 48 9.57 11.33 31.27
C LYS A 48 10.60 12.40 31.61
N GLU A 49 10.39 13.04 32.76
CA GLU A 49 11.33 14.04 33.31
C GLU A 49 12.70 13.45 33.68
N GLY A 50 12.77 12.21 34.17
CA GLY A 50 14.04 11.59 34.57
C GLY A 50 15.07 11.50 33.42
N PRO A 51 14.70 10.95 32.25
CA PRO A 51 15.46 11.08 31.02
C PRO A 51 15.87 12.52 30.68
N LEU A 52 14.94 13.48 30.72
CA LEU A 52 15.27 14.88 30.42
C LEU A 52 16.27 15.49 31.41
N ASP A 53 16.25 15.08 32.68
CA ASP A 53 17.27 15.46 33.66
C ASP A 53 18.65 14.91 33.26
N ALA A 54 18.71 13.67 32.79
CA ALA A 54 19.95 13.07 32.31
C ALA A 54 20.44 13.72 31.01
N ALA A 55 19.54 14.05 30.09
CA ALA A 55 19.81 14.85 28.90
C ALA A 55 20.36 16.23 29.25
N ARG A 56 19.78 16.92 30.24
CA ARG A 56 20.26 18.23 30.72
C ARG A 56 21.70 18.18 31.21
N ASN A 57 22.06 17.15 31.97
CA ASN A 57 23.44 16.93 32.41
C ASN A 57 24.41 16.76 31.23
N THR A 58 23.98 16.06 30.16
CA THR A 58 24.78 15.92 28.93
C THR A 58 24.92 17.27 28.22
N VAL A 59 23.83 17.99 28.00
CA VAL A 59 23.82 19.30 27.34
C VAL A 59 24.72 20.29 28.07
N GLU A 60 24.66 20.33 29.41
CA GLU A 60 25.52 21.17 30.24
C GLU A 60 27.00 20.78 30.15
N ARG A 61 27.29 19.46 30.19
CA ARG A 61 28.64 18.94 30.10
C ARG A 61 29.33 19.31 28.79
N TYR A 62 28.59 19.34 27.68
CA TYR A 62 29.12 19.71 26.37
C TYR A 62 29.03 21.21 26.06
N GLY A 63 28.34 22.00 26.88
CA GLY A 63 28.23 23.45 26.71
C GLY A 63 27.40 23.86 25.49
N ILE A 64 26.30 23.14 25.23
CA ILE A 64 25.44 23.30 24.04
C ILE A 64 23.99 23.71 24.40
N GLN A 65 23.79 24.34 25.57
CA GLN A 65 22.48 24.74 26.09
C GLN A 65 21.73 25.71 25.17
N ASP A 66 22.45 26.52 24.39
CA ASP A 66 21.90 27.48 23.44
C ASP A 66 21.40 26.82 22.14
N LYS A 67 21.76 25.56 21.91
CA LYS A 67 21.49 24.82 20.67
C LYS A 67 20.65 23.56 20.86
N VAL A 68 20.47 23.09 22.09
CA VAL A 68 19.63 21.93 22.40
C VAL A 68 18.45 22.37 23.25
N GLU A 69 17.25 22.19 22.71
CA GLU A 69 15.99 22.40 23.42
C GLU A 69 15.50 21.07 24.00
N LEU A 70 15.16 21.06 25.30
CA LEU A 70 14.66 19.87 25.99
C LEU A 70 13.14 19.99 26.17
N VAL A 71 12.38 19.00 25.69
CA VAL A 71 10.92 19.05 25.66
C VAL A 71 10.31 17.81 26.30
N LEU A 72 9.43 17.98 27.29
CA LEU A 72 8.60 16.89 27.81
C LEU A 72 7.42 16.65 26.86
N SER A 73 7.43 15.52 26.16
CA SER A 73 6.47 15.22 25.09
C SER A 73 6.19 13.72 25.00
N ASP A 74 4.92 13.36 24.80
CA ASP A 74 4.58 12.02 24.34
C ASP A 74 4.76 11.99 22.81
N GLY A 75 5.84 11.36 22.36
CA GLY A 75 6.26 11.42 20.96
C GLY A 75 6.41 12.87 20.47
N LEU A 76 5.60 13.23 19.46
CA LEU A 76 5.63 14.52 18.77
C LEU A 76 4.58 15.53 19.25
N GLU A 77 3.76 15.22 20.26
CA GLU A 77 2.60 16.06 20.63
C GLU A 77 2.98 17.49 21.04
N ASN A 78 4.04 17.67 21.82
CA ASN A 78 4.48 18.98 22.32
C ASN A 78 5.71 19.51 21.57
N VAL A 79 6.08 18.91 20.45
CA VAL A 79 7.27 19.28 19.67
C VAL A 79 6.86 20.27 18.58
N ASP A 80 7.46 21.46 18.57
CA ASP A 80 7.33 22.40 17.44
C ASP A 80 8.18 21.89 16.26
N LEU A 81 7.51 21.42 15.21
CA LEU A 81 8.15 20.89 14.00
C LEU A 81 8.48 21.97 12.97
N SER A 82 8.23 23.25 13.27
CA SER A 82 8.51 24.35 12.36
C SER A 82 10.01 24.42 12.01
N GLY A 83 10.36 24.13 10.76
CA GLY A 83 11.73 24.14 10.27
C GLY A 83 12.56 22.90 10.66
N VAL A 84 11.94 21.86 11.22
CA VAL A 84 12.58 20.56 11.46
C VAL A 84 12.76 19.82 10.13
N THR A 85 14.00 19.44 9.83
CA THR A 85 14.35 18.68 8.60
C THR A 85 14.32 17.18 8.84
N ASP A 86 14.76 16.73 10.02
CA ASP A 86 14.84 15.32 10.36
C ASP A 86 14.27 15.06 11.75
N VAL A 87 13.36 14.09 11.84
CA VAL A 87 12.89 13.53 13.10
C VAL A 87 13.51 12.16 13.28
N VAL A 88 14.30 12.00 14.34
CA VAL A 88 14.91 10.75 14.73
C VAL A 88 14.08 10.09 15.82
N ILE A 89 13.67 8.84 15.62
CA ILE A 89 13.02 8.01 16.65
C ILE A 89 13.78 6.68 16.74
N ALA A 90 14.58 6.53 17.78
CA ALA A 90 15.51 5.42 17.93
C ALA A 90 15.37 4.71 19.27
N GLY A 91 15.52 3.39 19.29
CA GLY A 91 15.51 2.61 20.52
C GLY A 91 14.12 2.22 21.02
N MET A 92 13.06 2.48 20.26
CA MET A 92 11.68 2.11 20.59
C MET A 92 11.21 0.87 19.82
N GLY A 93 10.11 0.24 20.24
CA GLY A 93 9.48 -0.83 19.44
C GLY A 93 8.84 -0.28 18.17
N GLY A 94 8.81 -1.06 17.08
CA GLY A 94 8.22 -0.61 15.80
C GLY A 94 6.76 -0.17 15.90
N GLU A 95 5.98 -0.79 16.81
CA GLU A 95 4.61 -0.38 17.15
C GLU A 95 4.55 1.04 17.70
N THR A 96 5.37 1.32 18.73
CA THR A 96 5.44 2.64 19.36
C THR A 96 5.89 3.71 18.37
N ILE A 97 6.88 3.40 17.53
CA ILE A 97 7.32 4.33 16.48
C ILE A 97 6.17 4.63 15.52
N ALA A 98 5.46 3.60 15.05
CA ALA A 98 4.31 3.77 14.16
C ALA A 98 3.20 4.61 14.81
N GLU A 99 2.90 4.39 16.08
CA GLU A 99 1.91 5.18 16.83
C GLU A 99 2.32 6.65 16.95
N ILE A 100 3.59 6.95 17.27
CA ILE A 100 4.10 8.32 17.35
C ILE A 100 3.94 9.05 16.00
N ILE A 101 4.22 8.36 14.90
CA ILE A 101 4.11 8.95 13.55
C ILE A 101 2.64 9.13 13.17
N GLY A 102 1.83 8.07 13.31
CA GLY A 102 0.46 8.02 12.82
C GLY A 102 -0.55 8.82 13.66
N ASN A 103 -0.35 8.93 14.97
CA ASN A 103 -1.28 9.63 15.86
C ASN A 103 -0.91 11.11 16.09
N SER A 104 0.25 11.54 15.61
CA SER A 104 0.72 12.91 15.83
C SER A 104 -0.21 13.91 15.11
N THR A 105 -0.81 14.79 15.90
CA THR A 105 -1.60 15.95 15.44
C THR A 105 -0.74 17.13 15.01
N ALA A 106 0.57 17.07 15.24
CA ALA A 106 1.51 18.10 14.83
C ALA A 106 1.53 18.22 13.31
N ASP A 107 1.56 19.46 12.84
CA ASP A 107 1.73 19.79 11.44
C ASP A 107 3.16 19.40 11.01
N LYS A 108 3.26 18.56 9.97
CA LYS A 108 4.53 17.97 9.52
C LYS A 108 4.93 18.63 8.21
N PRO A 109 6.10 19.28 8.13
CA PRO A 109 6.59 19.80 6.86
C PRO A 109 6.66 18.71 5.79
N ASP A 110 6.34 19.06 4.54
CA ASP A 110 6.32 18.10 3.43
C ASP A 110 7.70 17.52 3.12
N ASP A 111 8.77 18.29 3.37
CA ASP A 111 10.18 17.92 3.16
C ASP A 111 10.84 17.30 4.41
N MET A 112 10.07 17.11 5.50
CA MET A 112 10.57 16.49 6.72
C MET A 112 10.80 14.98 6.53
N ARG A 113 11.93 14.49 7.03
CA ARG A 113 12.32 13.09 6.95
C ARG A 113 12.28 12.41 8.31
N PHE A 114 11.95 11.14 8.33
CA PHE A 114 12.03 10.29 9.51
C PHE A 114 13.27 9.39 9.44
N ILE A 115 14.07 9.37 10.51
CA ILE A 115 15.18 8.43 10.68
C ILE A 115 14.85 7.53 11.85
N LEU A 116 14.52 6.29 11.54
CA LEU A 116 13.84 5.38 12.46
C LEU A 116 14.72 4.19 12.77
N GLN A 117 14.79 3.83 14.05
CA GLN A 117 15.49 2.63 14.50
C GLN A 117 14.58 1.84 15.45
N PRO A 118 13.77 0.91 14.91
CA PRO A 118 12.98 -0.01 15.73
C PRO A 118 13.86 -1.06 16.42
N MET A 119 13.58 -1.36 17.68
CA MET A 119 14.22 -2.44 18.45
C MET A 119 13.57 -3.80 18.22
N THR A 120 12.31 -3.80 17.79
CA THR A 120 11.48 -4.97 17.49
C THR A 120 10.47 -4.62 16.40
N LYS A 121 9.92 -5.63 15.73
CA LYS A 121 8.82 -5.48 14.76
C LYS A 121 9.10 -4.48 13.64
N SER A 122 10.31 -4.54 13.06
CA SER A 122 10.69 -3.70 11.92
C SER A 122 9.72 -3.88 10.75
N GLU A 123 9.28 -5.10 10.49
CA GLU A 123 8.31 -5.46 9.46
C GLU A 123 6.96 -4.78 9.62
N LEU A 124 6.50 -4.59 10.87
CA LEU A 124 5.27 -3.86 11.15
C LEU A 124 5.47 -2.37 10.87
N LEU A 125 6.59 -1.79 11.32
CA LEU A 125 6.89 -0.39 11.09
C LEU A 125 6.98 -0.09 9.59
N ARG A 126 7.66 -0.94 8.79
CA ARG A 126 7.71 -0.80 7.33
C ARG A 126 6.30 -0.72 6.74
N LYS A 127 5.41 -1.66 7.09
CA LYS A 127 4.01 -1.64 6.60
C LYS A 127 3.28 -0.36 7.00
N LYS A 128 3.42 0.07 8.25
CA LYS A 128 2.74 1.26 8.78
C LYS A 128 3.19 2.55 8.10
N LEU A 129 4.48 2.69 7.79
CA LEU A 129 4.97 3.87 7.06
C LEU A 129 4.25 4.05 5.72
N TYR A 130 4.13 2.97 4.94
CA TYR A 130 3.43 3.00 3.66
C TYR A 130 1.92 3.23 3.82
N GLU A 131 1.29 2.66 4.85
CA GLU A 131 -0.11 2.99 5.21
C GLU A 131 -0.30 4.47 5.56
N TYR A 132 0.73 5.13 6.08
CA TYR A 132 0.76 6.57 6.39
C TYR A 132 1.30 7.44 5.26
N GLN A 133 1.46 6.89 4.03
CA GLN A 133 2.02 7.59 2.87
C GLN A 133 3.45 8.08 3.08
N TYR A 134 4.27 7.27 3.75
CA TYR A 134 5.73 7.44 3.80
C TYR A 134 6.40 6.27 3.08
N GLU A 135 7.35 6.58 2.21
CA GLU A 135 8.21 5.63 1.52
C GLU A 135 9.56 5.53 2.23
N ILE A 136 10.15 4.34 2.26
CA ILE A 136 11.50 4.13 2.80
C ILE A 136 12.52 4.39 1.69
N THR A 137 13.21 5.52 1.75
CA THR A 137 14.19 5.92 0.72
C THR A 137 15.57 5.32 0.95
N ALA A 138 15.87 4.85 2.17
CA ALA A 138 17.08 4.11 2.46
C ALA A 138 16.92 3.20 3.69
N GLU A 139 17.55 2.03 3.67
CA GLU A 139 17.55 1.12 4.82
C GLU A 139 18.91 0.46 5.05
N TYR A 140 19.34 0.38 6.32
CA TYR A 140 20.65 -0.10 6.71
C TYR A 140 20.57 -1.12 7.85
N ALA A 141 21.36 -2.19 7.73
CA ALA A 141 21.60 -3.13 8.81
C ALA A 141 22.95 -2.80 9.49
N VAL A 142 22.94 -2.56 10.81
CA VAL A 142 24.13 -2.18 11.58
C VAL A 142 24.38 -3.20 12.68
N GLU A 143 25.58 -3.78 12.69
CA GLU A 143 25.99 -4.68 13.75
C GLU A 143 26.67 -3.91 14.91
N GLU A 144 26.19 -4.18 16.12
CA GLU A 144 26.78 -3.68 17.37
C GLU A 144 26.75 -4.81 18.39
N LYS A 145 27.94 -5.32 18.72
CA LYS A 145 28.15 -6.56 19.48
C LYS A 145 27.43 -7.73 18.77
N ASP A 146 26.58 -8.49 19.46
CA ASP A 146 25.87 -9.65 18.88
C ASP A 146 24.51 -9.29 18.23
N LYS A 147 24.13 -8.00 18.28
CA LYS A 147 22.84 -7.50 17.79
C LYS A 147 23.00 -6.84 16.43
N ILE A 148 21.99 -7.03 15.59
CA ILE A 148 21.84 -6.33 14.31
C ILE A 148 20.65 -5.40 14.46
N TYR A 149 20.88 -4.12 14.20
CA TYR A 149 19.89 -3.07 14.24
C TYR A 149 19.50 -2.70 12.81
N VAL A 150 18.23 -2.41 12.61
CA VAL A 150 17.69 -1.88 11.36
C VAL A 150 17.49 -0.37 11.53
N ILE A 151 17.99 0.41 10.58
CA ILE A 151 17.81 1.86 10.54
C ILE A 151 17.19 2.22 9.19
N MET A 152 16.09 2.95 9.21
CA MET A 152 15.30 3.34 8.04
C MET A 152 15.31 4.86 7.90
N VAL A 153 15.38 5.36 6.67
CA VAL A 153 15.06 6.74 6.32
C VAL A 153 13.73 6.70 5.57
N ALA A 154 12.75 7.47 6.03
CA ALA A 154 11.42 7.52 5.42
C ALA A 154 11.01 8.96 5.10
N GLU A 155 10.42 9.16 3.93
CA GLU A 155 10.04 10.45 3.37
C GLU A 155 8.58 10.39 2.90
N LYS A 156 7.89 11.52 2.88
CA LYS A 156 6.48 11.58 2.46
C LYS A 156 6.39 11.22 0.97
N SER A 157 5.48 10.31 0.61
CA SER A 157 5.27 9.90 -0.77
C SER A 157 3.92 10.42 -1.30
N SER A 158 3.92 10.86 -2.55
CA SER A 158 2.69 11.19 -3.30
C SER A 158 2.02 9.96 -3.90
N GLU A 159 2.72 8.83 -3.96
CA GLU A 159 2.22 7.59 -4.55
C GLU A 159 1.62 6.69 -3.49
N TRP A 160 0.49 6.07 -3.82
CA TRP A 160 -0.12 5.09 -2.93
C TRP A 160 0.48 3.71 -3.18
N ALA A 161 1.30 3.25 -2.25
CA ALA A 161 1.89 1.92 -2.25
C ALA A 161 1.61 1.19 -0.93
N LYS A 162 1.44 -0.13 -0.98
CA LYS A 162 1.31 -1.00 0.19
C LYS A 162 2.36 -2.10 0.13
N LEU A 163 3.07 -2.33 1.23
CA LEU A 163 4.01 -3.44 1.27
C LEU A 163 3.32 -4.77 1.46
N THR A 164 3.81 -5.76 0.73
CA THR A 164 3.53 -7.17 0.96
C THR A 164 4.15 -7.62 2.26
N GLU A 165 3.74 -8.81 2.72
CA GLU A 165 4.40 -9.43 3.84
C GLU A 165 5.87 -9.78 3.54
N SER A 166 6.15 -10.24 2.32
CA SER A 166 7.52 -10.57 1.91
C SER A 166 8.42 -9.33 1.90
N GLU A 167 8.01 -8.22 1.26
CA GLU A 167 8.78 -6.97 1.22
C GLU A 167 9.02 -6.41 2.62
N ALA A 168 7.95 -6.37 3.43
CA ALA A 168 8.02 -5.89 4.80
C ALA A 168 8.96 -6.74 5.67
N LEU A 169 9.07 -8.05 5.45
CA LEU A 169 10.02 -8.91 6.17
C LEU A 169 11.45 -8.77 5.62
N TYR A 170 11.61 -8.69 4.30
CA TYR A 170 12.90 -8.69 3.61
C TYR A 170 13.70 -7.40 3.80
N GLY A 171 13.01 -6.25 3.80
CA GLY A 171 13.58 -4.91 3.91
C GLY A 171 14.35 -4.43 2.67
N PHE A 172 14.60 -3.13 2.61
CA PHE A 172 15.13 -2.38 1.47
C PHE A 172 16.64 -2.13 1.58
N PHE A 173 17.37 -3.18 1.96
CA PHE A 173 18.83 -3.12 2.10
C PHE A 173 19.55 -3.35 0.78
N ASP A 174 20.81 -2.90 0.68
CA ASP A 174 21.72 -3.33 -0.38
C ASP A 174 21.95 -4.84 -0.32
N ASP A 175 21.64 -5.55 -1.41
CA ASP A 175 21.81 -7.00 -1.52
C ASP A 175 23.26 -7.46 -1.41
N ASN A 176 24.22 -6.55 -1.57
CA ASN A 176 25.65 -6.83 -1.38
C ASN A 176 26.11 -6.64 0.07
N ASP A 177 25.31 -6.03 0.94
CA ASP A 177 25.70 -5.80 2.34
C ASP A 177 25.64 -7.10 3.16
N GLU A 178 26.78 -7.50 3.71
CA GLU A 178 26.91 -8.74 4.48
C GLU A 178 26.13 -8.72 5.81
N THR A 179 25.95 -7.54 6.41
CA THR A 179 25.13 -7.37 7.62
C THR A 179 23.65 -7.52 7.29
N ALA A 180 23.21 -7.01 6.14
CA ALA A 180 21.85 -7.19 5.63
C ALA A 180 21.56 -8.66 5.30
N LYS A 181 22.49 -9.36 4.64
CA LYS A 181 22.39 -10.81 4.41
C LYS A 181 22.26 -11.58 5.72
N LYS A 182 23.02 -11.19 6.75
CA LYS A 182 22.96 -11.79 8.08
C LYS A 182 21.62 -11.50 8.79
N TYR A 183 21.08 -10.29 8.62
CA TYR A 183 19.73 -9.94 9.10
C TYR A 183 18.66 -10.83 8.45
N ARG A 184 18.64 -10.90 7.11
CA ARG A 184 17.68 -11.73 6.36
C ARG A 184 17.77 -13.20 6.73
N ARG A 185 18.97 -13.74 6.94
CA ARG A 185 19.14 -15.12 7.44
C ARG A 185 18.53 -15.33 8.83
N ARG A 186 18.77 -14.41 9.77
CA ARG A 186 18.16 -14.48 11.12
C ARG A 186 16.63 -14.39 11.06
N GLU A 187 16.12 -13.59 10.14
CA GLU A 187 14.68 -13.42 9.95
C GLU A 187 14.05 -14.68 9.33
N ALA A 188 14.70 -15.29 8.34
CA ALA A 188 14.29 -16.58 7.82
C ALA A 188 14.27 -17.69 8.89
N GLU A 189 15.29 -17.76 9.75
CA GLU A 189 15.33 -18.68 10.89
C GLU A 189 14.20 -18.42 11.90
N ARG A 190 13.83 -17.15 12.11
CA ARG A 190 12.69 -16.76 12.96
C ARG A 190 11.38 -17.27 12.36
N LEU A 191 11.16 -17.05 11.07
CA LEU A 191 9.97 -17.51 10.35
C LEU A 191 9.85 -19.05 10.37
N ALA A 192 10.95 -19.78 10.21
CA ALA A 192 10.97 -21.23 10.35
C ALA A 192 10.53 -21.70 11.74
N LYS A 193 10.96 -21.02 12.81
CA LYS A 193 10.53 -21.31 14.20
C LYS A 193 9.05 -21.01 14.43
N VAL A 194 8.51 -19.97 13.79
CA VAL A 194 7.07 -19.65 13.82
C VAL A 194 6.29 -20.78 13.14
N SER A 195 6.73 -21.21 11.95
CA SER A 195 6.15 -22.35 11.23
C SER A 195 6.12 -23.62 12.09
N ASP A 196 7.24 -23.97 12.73
CA ASP A 196 7.32 -25.12 13.63
C ASP A 196 6.36 -25.02 14.83
N SER A 197 6.16 -23.82 15.35
CA SER A 197 5.27 -23.57 16.48
C SER A 197 3.80 -23.70 16.07
N LEU A 198 3.42 -23.15 14.91
CA LEU A 198 2.06 -23.30 14.35
C LEU A 198 1.74 -24.75 14.00
N LYS A 199 2.72 -25.47 13.45
CA LYS A 199 2.59 -26.91 13.17
C LYS A 199 2.31 -27.72 14.44
N LYS A 200 2.97 -27.38 15.57
CA LYS A 200 2.69 -27.98 16.88
C LYS A 200 1.33 -27.60 17.44
N ALA A 201 0.83 -26.41 17.11
CA ALA A 201 -0.50 -25.93 17.49
C ALA A 201 -1.63 -26.48 16.61
N GLY A 202 -1.32 -27.20 15.53
CA GLY A 202 -2.29 -27.80 14.61
C GLY A 202 -2.73 -26.89 13.45
N ASP A 203 -2.11 -25.73 13.28
CA ASP A 203 -2.37 -24.82 12.16
C ASP A 203 -1.44 -25.15 10.98
N ALA A 204 -1.89 -26.07 10.12
CA ALA A 204 -1.13 -26.53 8.96
C ALA A 204 -0.97 -25.45 7.88
N ASN A 205 -1.99 -24.60 7.68
CA ASN A 205 -1.98 -23.55 6.66
C ASN A 205 -0.99 -22.44 7.06
N GLY A 206 -1.10 -21.93 8.28
CA GLY A 206 -0.16 -20.94 8.81
C GLY A 206 1.27 -21.49 8.84
N ALA A 207 1.47 -22.75 9.24
CA ALA A 207 2.78 -23.37 9.18
C ALA A 207 3.37 -23.41 7.75
N GLY A 208 2.56 -23.80 6.76
CA GLY A 208 2.96 -23.82 5.35
C GLY A 208 3.36 -22.43 4.84
N HIS A 209 2.56 -21.41 5.16
CA HIS A 209 2.81 -20.01 4.81
C HIS A 209 4.15 -19.50 5.33
N TYR A 210 4.40 -19.59 6.64
CA TYR A 210 5.65 -19.12 7.24
C TYR A 210 6.87 -19.93 6.81
N SER A 211 6.69 -21.22 6.51
CA SER A 211 7.76 -22.05 5.93
C SER A 211 8.15 -21.56 4.53
N ALA A 212 7.17 -21.15 3.73
CA ALA A 212 7.41 -20.66 2.38
C ALA A 212 8.08 -19.28 2.39
N LEU A 213 7.64 -18.36 3.25
CA LEU A 213 8.29 -17.05 3.42
C LEU A 213 9.74 -17.19 3.89
N SER A 214 10.01 -18.09 4.84
CA SER A 214 11.37 -18.43 5.28
C SER A 214 12.24 -18.89 4.10
N GLN A 215 11.73 -19.82 3.28
CA GLN A 215 12.45 -20.30 2.10
C GLN A 215 12.61 -19.22 1.02
N LYS A 216 11.60 -18.37 0.78
CA LYS A 216 11.69 -17.25 -0.18
C LYS A 216 12.79 -16.29 0.24
N MET A 217 12.91 -16.01 1.54
CA MET A 217 13.94 -15.14 2.08
C MET A 217 15.36 -15.74 1.97
N GLU A 218 15.52 -17.07 2.09
CA GLU A 218 16.82 -17.74 1.96
C GLU A 218 17.25 -18.01 0.52
N SER A 219 16.30 -18.39 -0.32
CA SER A 219 16.56 -19.00 -1.64
C SER A 219 15.94 -18.25 -2.83
N GLY A 220 15.22 -17.16 -2.59
CA GLY A 220 14.55 -16.37 -3.61
C GLY A 220 13.21 -16.95 -4.04
N ALA A 221 12.69 -16.47 -5.17
CA ALA A 221 11.41 -16.92 -5.70
C ALA A 221 11.47 -18.38 -6.19
N ASP A 222 10.33 -19.07 -6.12
CA ASP A 222 10.13 -20.41 -6.68
C ASP A 222 9.34 -20.36 -7.99
N ILE A 223 9.28 -21.49 -8.69
CA ILE A 223 8.62 -21.62 -9.98
C ILE A 223 7.26 -22.31 -9.83
N ALA A 224 6.21 -21.70 -10.36
CA ALA A 224 4.91 -22.32 -10.60
C ALA A 224 4.68 -22.53 -12.11
N GLU A 225 3.70 -23.35 -12.49
CA GLU A 225 3.19 -23.33 -13.87
C GLU A 225 2.09 -22.28 -14.00
N ILE A 226 2.03 -21.58 -15.15
CA ILE A 226 0.94 -20.64 -15.45
C ILE A 226 -0.42 -21.35 -15.36
N SER A 227 -0.50 -22.63 -15.72
CA SER A 227 -1.70 -23.45 -15.55
C SER A 227 -2.21 -23.54 -14.11
N GLU A 228 -1.31 -23.53 -13.12
CA GLU A 228 -1.65 -23.61 -11.69
C GLU A 228 -2.18 -22.26 -11.21
N ILE A 229 -1.54 -21.17 -11.62
CA ILE A 229 -1.98 -19.79 -11.33
C ILE A 229 -3.37 -19.56 -11.94
N TYR A 230 -3.55 -19.90 -13.22
CA TYR A 230 -4.82 -19.77 -13.92
C TYR A 230 -5.95 -20.55 -13.24
N ARG A 231 -5.72 -21.83 -12.90
CA ARG A 231 -6.73 -22.67 -12.21
C ARG A 231 -7.05 -22.18 -10.81
N PHE A 232 -6.08 -21.60 -10.12
CA PHE A 232 -6.33 -20.98 -8.83
C PHE A 232 -7.25 -19.76 -8.97
N LEU A 233 -6.93 -18.85 -9.90
CA LEU A 233 -7.75 -17.67 -10.17
C LEU A 233 -9.18 -18.05 -10.59
N ASP A 234 -9.34 -19.03 -11.48
CA ASP A 234 -10.66 -19.55 -11.87
C ASP A 234 -11.44 -20.17 -10.68
N GLY A 235 -10.72 -20.69 -9.69
CA GLY A 235 -11.33 -21.24 -8.48
C GLY A 235 -11.94 -20.18 -7.55
N ILE A 236 -11.35 -18.99 -7.48
CA ILE A 236 -11.78 -17.90 -6.60
C ILE A 236 -12.60 -16.82 -7.33
N TYR A 237 -12.31 -16.60 -8.60
CA TYR A 237 -12.92 -15.60 -9.48
C TYR A 237 -13.28 -16.26 -10.83
N PRO A 238 -14.33 -17.11 -10.86
CA PRO A 238 -14.60 -17.99 -11.99
C PRO A 238 -14.72 -17.25 -13.32
N PHE A 239 -13.90 -17.60 -14.30
CA PHE A 239 -13.94 -16.97 -15.62
C PHE A 239 -15.30 -17.17 -16.31
N GLY A 240 -16.01 -18.24 -15.97
CA GLY A 240 -17.36 -18.50 -16.47
C GLY A 240 -18.43 -17.53 -15.96
N ALA A 241 -18.14 -16.72 -14.94
CA ALA A 241 -19.05 -15.70 -14.41
C ALA A 241 -19.01 -14.39 -15.20
N GLN A 242 -18.05 -14.22 -16.11
CA GLN A 242 -17.90 -13.00 -16.91
C GLN A 242 -19.16 -12.67 -17.73
N GLU A 243 -19.34 -11.40 -18.04
CA GLU A 243 -20.39 -10.94 -18.94
C GLU A 243 -20.26 -11.54 -20.35
N LYS A 244 -21.39 -11.70 -21.05
CA LYS A 244 -21.40 -12.38 -22.36
C LYS A 244 -20.57 -11.70 -23.45
N TRP A 245 -20.34 -10.40 -23.31
CA TRP A 245 -19.55 -9.58 -24.22
C TRP A 245 -18.08 -9.50 -23.84
N ASP A 246 -17.72 -9.99 -22.65
CA ASP A 246 -16.38 -9.89 -22.10
C ASP A 246 -15.40 -10.89 -22.73
N ASN A 247 -14.11 -10.68 -22.50
CA ASN A 247 -13.03 -11.55 -22.91
C ASN A 247 -12.00 -11.75 -21.79
N SER A 248 -12.45 -12.28 -20.66
CA SER A 248 -11.62 -12.69 -19.52
C SER A 248 -11.03 -14.08 -19.73
N GLY A 249 -9.81 -14.31 -19.21
CA GLY A 249 -9.08 -15.57 -19.33
C GLY A 249 -7.67 -15.40 -19.90
N LEU A 250 -7.12 -16.47 -20.47
CA LEU A 250 -5.76 -16.49 -20.99
C LEU A 250 -5.73 -15.95 -22.44
N LEU A 251 -5.27 -14.70 -22.61
CA LEU A 251 -5.33 -13.96 -23.87
C LEU A 251 -4.04 -14.03 -24.70
N VAL A 252 -2.89 -14.18 -24.04
CA VAL A 252 -1.65 -14.60 -24.68
C VAL A 252 -1.19 -15.87 -23.97
N GLU A 253 -1.34 -16.99 -24.66
CA GLU A 253 -1.29 -18.33 -24.08
C GLU A 253 0.14 -18.87 -24.04
N ASN A 254 0.55 -19.34 -22.86
CA ASN A 254 1.65 -20.28 -22.68
C ASN A 254 1.43 -21.06 -21.36
N TYR A 255 0.44 -21.95 -21.38
CA TYR A 255 -0.14 -22.58 -20.18
C TYR A 255 0.87 -23.42 -19.39
N ASP A 256 1.80 -24.06 -20.07
CA ASP A 256 2.85 -24.91 -19.48
C ASP A 256 4.12 -24.11 -19.10
N MET A 257 4.15 -22.80 -19.35
CA MET A 257 5.29 -21.96 -19.01
C MET A 257 5.53 -21.98 -17.50
N LYS A 258 6.81 -22.10 -17.16
CA LYS A 258 7.33 -21.92 -15.81
C LYS A 258 7.38 -20.43 -15.50
N CYS A 259 6.70 -20.03 -14.44
CA CYS A 259 6.55 -18.66 -13.98
C CYS A 259 7.21 -18.53 -12.61
N SER A 260 8.17 -17.62 -12.49
CA SER A 260 8.78 -17.22 -11.22
C SER A 260 8.31 -15.84 -10.77
N LYS A 261 7.96 -14.99 -11.74
CA LYS A 261 7.50 -13.62 -11.50
C LYS A 261 6.23 -13.26 -12.29
N VAL A 262 5.29 -12.66 -11.58
CA VAL A 262 4.02 -12.14 -12.09
C VAL A 262 3.99 -10.62 -11.94
N LEU A 263 3.62 -9.91 -13.00
CA LEU A 263 3.33 -8.48 -12.95
C LEU A 263 1.81 -8.25 -13.04
N LEU A 264 1.24 -7.58 -12.06
CA LEU A 264 -0.17 -7.19 -12.03
C LEU A 264 -0.33 -5.79 -12.62
N SER A 265 -1.38 -5.56 -13.41
CA SER A 265 -1.66 -4.26 -14.00
C SER A 265 -3.15 -4.06 -14.23
N LEU A 266 -3.66 -2.84 -14.30
CA LEU A 266 -5.01 -2.63 -14.83
C LEU A 266 -5.03 -2.86 -16.34
N ASP A 267 -4.10 -2.21 -17.06
CA ASP A 267 -4.05 -2.20 -18.52
C ASP A 267 -2.70 -2.73 -19.05
N ILE A 268 -2.74 -3.65 -20.01
CA ILE A 268 -1.52 -4.13 -20.68
C ILE A 268 -1.08 -3.11 -21.75
N THR A 269 -0.37 -2.08 -21.31
CA THR A 269 0.28 -1.10 -22.19
C THR A 269 1.66 -1.55 -22.65
N ASN A 270 2.22 -0.91 -23.68
CA ASN A 270 3.61 -1.14 -24.07
C ASN A 270 4.61 -0.78 -22.97
N LYS A 271 4.27 0.14 -22.05
CA LYS A 271 5.10 0.44 -20.88
C LYS A 271 5.08 -0.73 -19.89
N ALA A 272 3.90 -1.28 -19.59
CA ALA A 272 3.76 -2.46 -18.72
C ALA A 272 4.48 -3.69 -19.28
N ILE A 273 4.46 -3.90 -20.59
CA ILE A 273 5.20 -5.00 -21.22
C ILE A 273 6.72 -4.80 -21.12
N ASN A 274 7.21 -3.57 -21.32
CA ASN A 274 8.63 -3.28 -21.16
C ASN A 274 9.08 -3.45 -19.71
N GLU A 275 8.30 -2.95 -18.75
CA GLU A 275 8.55 -3.13 -17.32
C GLU A 275 8.59 -4.62 -16.97
N ALA A 276 7.59 -5.40 -17.41
CA ALA A 276 7.56 -6.85 -17.21
C ALA A 276 8.80 -7.52 -17.78
N PHE A 277 9.21 -7.16 -19.00
CA PHE A 277 10.40 -7.72 -19.63
C PHE A 277 11.69 -7.36 -18.87
N GLU A 278 11.85 -6.11 -18.44
CA GLU A 278 13.01 -5.64 -17.69
C GLU A 278 13.09 -6.28 -16.30
N LYS A 279 11.95 -6.48 -15.65
CA LYS A 279 11.84 -7.18 -14.37
C LYS A 279 11.91 -8.70 -14.49
N GLY A 280 11.89 -9.24 -15.70
CA GLY A 280 11.91 -10.68 -15.98
C GLY A 280 10.61 -11.40 -15.62
N ALA A 281 9.46 -10.72 -15.63
CA ALA A 281 8.16 -11.32 -15.39
C ALA A 281 7.73 -12.19 -16.59
N GLU A 282 7.29 -13.41 -16.32
CA GLU A 282 6.82 -14.34 -17.35
C GLU A 282 5.31 -14.25 -17.59
N LEU A 283 4.57 -13.66 -16.65
CA LEU A 283 3.11 -13.52 -16.71
C LEU A 283 2.70 -12.09 -16.33
N ILE A 284 1.87 -11.46 -17.17
CA ILE A 284 1.08 -10.31 -16.78
C ILE A 284 -0.35 -10.75 -16.46
N ILE A 285 -0.88 -10.37 -15.30
CA ILE A 285 -2.31 -10.49 -14.99
C ILE A 285 -2.91 -9.09 -15.02
N SER A 286 -3.87 -8.87 -15.91
CA SER A 286 -4.53 -7.58 -16.08
C SER A 286 -5.98 -7.59 -15.62
N HIS A 287 -6.50 -6.42 -15.24
CA HIS A 287 -7.95 -6.25 -15.11
C HIS A 287 -8.58 -6.16 -16.51
N HIS A 288 -8.14 -5.22 -17.33
CA HIS A 288 -8.67 -5.02 -18.68
C HIS A 288 -8.09 -5.99 -19.71
N PRO A 289 -8.91 -6.46 -20.67
CA PRO A 289 -8.46 -7.38 -21.70
C PRO A 289 -7.62 -6.65 -22.76
N VAL A 290 -6.39 -7.12 -22.95
CA VAL A 290 -5.52 -6.65 -24.06
C VAL A 290 -6.10 -6.94 -25.45
N ILE A 291 -7.00 -7.93 -25.53
CA ILE A 291 -7.82 -8.24 -26.71
C ILE A 291 -9.28 -8.03 -26.32
N PHE A 292 -9.83 -6.83 -26.53
CA PHE A 292 -11.27 -6.58 -26.27
C PHE A 292 -12.15 -6.99 -27.45
N GLU A 293 -11.75 -6.62 -28.67
CA GLU A 293 -12.47 -6.98 -29.90
C GLU A 293 -11.64 -7.93 -30.79
N PRO A 294 -12.29 -8.80 -31.60
CA PRO A 294 -11.59 -9.66 -32.56
C PRO A 294 -10.69 -8.88 -33.52
N ARG A 295 -9.39 -9.22 -33.51
CA ARG A 295 -8.37 -8.52 -34.33
C ARG A 295 -8.25 -9.17 -35.72
N LYS A 296 -8.30 -8.36 -36.77
CA LYS A 296 -8.05 -8.80 -38.16
C LYS A 296 -6.58 -8.72 -38.59
N SER A 297 -5.79 -7.89 -37.91
CA SER A 297 -4.35 -7.70 -38.14
C SER A 297 -3.68 -7.22 -36.86
N ILE A 298 -2.40 -7.56 -36.68
CA ILE A 298 -1.58 -7.16 -35.54
C ILE A 298 -0.32 -6.47 -36.08
N THR A 299 0.05 -5.33 -35.51
CA THR A 299 1.26 -4.58 -35.88
C THR A 299 2.35 -4.76 -34.82
N ARG A 300 3.60 -4.39 -35.13
CA ARG A 300 4.72 -4.52 -34.17
C ARG A 300 4.55 -3.71 -32.88
N ASN A 301 3.78 -2.62 -32.93
CA ASN A 301 3.52 -1.78 -31.75
C ASN A 301 2.25 -2.22 -30.99
N ASP A 302 1.56 -3.25 -31.47
CA ASP A 302 0.40 -3.82 -30.79
C ASP A 302 0.86 -4.55 -29.52
N PRO A 303 0.24 -4.31 -28.36
CA PRO A 303 0.59 -4.99 -27.11
C PRO A 303 0.61 -6.52 -27.22
N VAL A 304 -0.28 -7.12 -28.01
CA VAL A 304 -0.30 -8.57 -28.23
C VAL A 304 0.97 -9.06 -28.94
N PHE A 305 1.43 -8.33 -29.96
CA PHE A 305 2.69 -8.66 -30.64
C PHE A 305 3.87 -8.57 -29.69
N ARG A 306 3.88 -7.53 -28.86
CA ARG A 306 4.97 -7.23 -27.92
C ARG A 306 5.03 -8.26 -26.79
N LEU A 307 3.89 -8.69 -26.25
CA LEU A 307 3.81 -9.82 -25.30
C LEU A 307 4.44 -11.09 -25.89
N ILE A 308 4.05 -11.47 -27.10
CA ILE A 308 4.58 -12.66 -27.79
C ILE A 308 6.09 -12.51 -28.05
N GLU A 309 6.54 -11.34 -28.52
CA GLU A 309 7.96 -11.07 -28.81
C GLU A 309 8.82 -11.13 -27.55
N CYS A 310 8.31 -10.64 -26.42
CA CYS A 310 8.97 -10.69 -25.13
C CYS A 310 8.87 -12.07 -24.45
N GLY A 311 8.04 -12.98 -24.96
CA GLY A 311 7.79 -14.28 -24.34
C GLY A 311 7.00 -14.18 -23.03
N ILE A 312 6.05 -13.25 -22.94
CA ILE A 312 5.26 -12.96 -21.74
C ILE A 312 3.81 -13.42 -21.98
N ALA A 313 3.28 -14.25 -21.08
CA ALA A 313 1.88 -14.65 -21.10
C ALA A 313 0.97 -13.56 -20.52
N ALA A 314 -0.31 -13.59 -20.86
CA ALA A 314 -1.29 -12.61 -20.37
C ALA A 314 -2.61 -13.25 -19.95
N VAL A 315 -3.00 -13.07 -18.70
CA VAL A 315 -4.32 -13.45 -18.16
C VAL A 315 -5.10 -12.18 -17.84
N CYS A 316 -6.36 -12.10 -18.28
CA CYS A 316 -7.27 -11.01 -17.98
C CYS A 316 -8.34 -11.44 -16.98
N MET A 317 -8.54 -10.64 -15.94
CA MET A 317 -9.52 -10.77 -14.86
C MET A 317 -10.43 -9.52 -14.88
N HIS A 318 -11.39 -9.47 -15.79
CA HIS A 318 -12.23 -8.28 -16.01
C HIS A 318 -13.56 -8.42 -15.27
N THR A 319 -14.68 -8.62 -15.98
CA THR A 319 -16.01 -8.63 -15.34
C THR A 319 -16.20 -9.81 -14.38
N ASN A 320 -15.51 -10.95 -14.59
CA ASN A 320 -15.53 -12.03 -13.60
C ASN A 320 -14.97 -11.60 -12.24
N LEU A 321 -14.00 -10.68 -12.24
CA LEU A 321 -13.45 -10.11 -11.02
C LEU A 321 -14.39 -9.04 -10.44
N ASP A 322 -15.04 -8.24 -11.27
CA ASP A 322 -16.02 -7.24 -10.79
C ASP A 322 -17.24 -7.87 -10.11
N ILE A 323 -17.64 -9.03 -10.61
CA ILE A 323 -18.83 -9.78 -10.19
C ILE A 323 -18.60 -10.57 -8.90
N ALA A 324 -17.38 -11.07 -8.69
CA ALA A 324 -17.08 -11.92 -7.57
C ALA A 324 -17.11 -11.15 -6.24
N ALA A 325 -17.69 -11.76 -5.20
CA ALA A 325 -17.86 -11.12 -3.88
C ALA A 325 -16.55 -10.62 -3.24
N GLY A 326 -15.41 -11.26 -3.54
CA GLY A 326 -14.07 -10.84 -3.08
C GLY A 326 -13.22 -10.15 -4.16
N GLY A 327 -13.82 -9.74 -5.28
CA GLY A 327 -13.15 -9.05 -6.38
C GLY A 327 -13.37 -7.54 -6.32
N THR A 328 -13.37 -6.84 -7.46
CA THR A 328 -13.26 -5.36 -7.52
C THR A 328 -14.30 -4.66 -6.63
N ASN A 329 -15.58 -4.94 -6.83
CA ASN A 329 -16.66 -4.31 -6.05
C ASN A 329 -16.68 -4.80 -4.58
N GLY A 330 -16.20 -6.01 -4.30
CA GLY A 330 -16.03 -6.53 -2.95
C GLY A 330 -14.96 -5.79 -2.15
N VAL A 331 -13.83 -5.46 -2.79
CA VAL A 331 -12.77 -4.67 -2.16
C VAL A 331 -13.27 -3.24 -1.88
N ILE A 332 -14.03 -2.63 -2.80
CA ILE A 332 -14.67 -1.32 -2.55
C ILE A 332 -15.63 -1.40 -1.36
N LEU A 333 -16.46 -2.45 -1.29
CA LEU A 333 -17.38 -2.67 -0.17
C LEU A 333 -16.62 -2.67 1.15
N GLN A 334 -15.58 -3.50 1.25
CA GLN A 334 -14.75 -3.57 2.45
C GLN A 334 -14.23 -2.17 2.84
N LYS A 335 -13.63 -1.44 1.89
CA LYS A 335 -13.06 -0.11 2.15
C LYS A 335 -14.10 0.91 2.62
N LEU A 336 -15.29 0.91 2.04
CA LEU A 336 -16.36 1.79 2.47
C LEU A 336 -16.84 1.43 3.89
N THR A 337 -17.05 0.15 4.18
CA THR A 337 -17.50 -0.31 5.51
C THR A 337 -16.46 -0.15 6.63
N GLU A 338 -15.16 -0.08 6.30
CA GLU A 338 -14.10 0.26 7.26
C GLU A 338 -14.16 1.74 7.70
N LYS A 339 -14.82 2.60 6.91
CA LYS A 339 -14.84 4.06 7.12
C LYS A 339 -16.22 4.63 7.41
N LEU A 340 -17.28 3.90 7.08
CA LEU A 340 -18.67 4.31 7.23
C LEU A 340 -19.40 3.40 8.21
N ASP A 341 -20.24 4.01 9.06
CA ASP A 341 -21.12 3.27 9.96
C ASP A 341 -22.40 2.85 9.22
N ILE A 342 -22.44 1.58 8.81
CA ILE A 342 -23.53 1.03 8.01
C ILE A 342 -24.69 0.50 8.87
N ALA A 343 -25.90 0.64 8.35
CA ALA A 343 -27.13 0.07 8.88
C ALA A 343 -27.40 -1.27 8.19
N GLY A 344 -27.35 -2.37 8.95
CA GLY A 344 -27.66 -3.70 8.42
C GLY A 344 -26.58 -4.27 7.49
N GLU A 345 -26.98 -5.25 6.69
CA GLU A 345 -26.09 -5.95 5.75
C GLU A 345 -26.13 -5.27 4.37
N PRO A 346 -25.01 -5.23 3.63
CA PRO A 346 -24.98 -4.76 2.25
C PRO A 346 -25.92 -5.55 1.33
N GLU A 347 -26.52 -4.87 0.35
CA GLU A 347 -27.41 -5.46 -0.65
C GLU A 347 -26.72 -5.51 -2.04
N PRO A 348 -26.88 -6.58 -2.83
CA PRO A 348 -26.42 -6.60 -4.22
C PRO A 348 -27.01 -5.44 -5.04
N PHE A 349 -26.18 -4.71 -5.80
CA PHE A 349 -26.69 -3.61 -6.63
C PHE A 349 -27.39 -4.16 -7.88
N GLU A 350 -26.67 -4.82 -8.78
CA GLU A 350 -27.24 -5.67 -9.82
C GLU A 350 -26.97 -7.15 -9.50
N GLU A 351 -28.03 -7.93 -9.30
CA GLU A 351 -27.93 -9.34 -8.89
C GLU A 351 -27.76 -10.25 -10.11
N LEU A 352 -26.69 -11.06 -10.10
CA LEU A 352 -26.38 -12.00 -11.18
C LEU A 352 -26.52 -13.47 -10.76
N GLY A 353 -27.03 -13.71 -9.54
CA GLY A 353 -27.36 -15.02 -8.97
C GLY A 353 -26.24 -15.64 -8.14
N GLY A 354 -26.60 -16.34 -7.06
CA GLY A 354 -25.63 -16.79 -6.04
C GLY A 354 -25.12 -15.60 -5.23
N ASP A 355 -23.82 -15.57 -4.95
CA ASP A 355 -23.14 -14.45 -4.27
C ASP A 355 -22.56 -13.42 -5.25
N ASN A 356 -22.98 -13.45 -6.52
CA ASN A 356 -22.44 -12.63 -7.60
C ASN A 356 -23.27 -11.35 -7.81
N SER A 357 -22.59 -10.21 -7.88
CA SER A 357 -23.23 -8.93 -8.16
C SER A 357 -22.32 -7.93 -8.86
N LEU A 358 -22.88 -7.10 -9.73
CA LEU A 358 -22.20 -5.89 -10.20
C LEU A 358 -22.52 -4.76 -9.23
N GLY A 359 -21.53 -4.42 -8.41
CA GLY A 359 -21.67 -3.40 -7.38
C GLY A 359 -22.50 -3.82 -6.16
N TRP A 360 -22.52 -2.93 -5.17
CA TRP A 360 -23.28 -3.12 -3.93
C TRP A 360 -24.02 -1.84 -3.53
N ILE A 361 -24.97 -2.01 -2.62
CA ILE A 361 -25.69 -0.94 -1.96
C ILE A 361 -25.44 -1.06 -0.46
N ILE A 362 -25.17 0.08 0.18
CA ILE A 362 -25.08 0.20 1.63
C ILE A 362 -26.05 1.28 2.12
N GLU A 363 -26.66 1.03 3.28
CA GLU A 363 -27.42 2.03 4.02
C GLU A 363 -26.59 2.47 5.24
N LEU A 364 -26.67 3.74 5.62
CA LEU A 364 -25.92 4.33 6.72
C LEU A 364 -26.82 4.53 7.95
N ASN A 365 -26.27 4.34 9.16
CA ASN A 365 -26.98 4.67 10.39
C ASN A 365 -27.23 6.19 10.51
N GLU A 366 -26.23 6.98 10.11
CA GLU A 366 -26.30 8.44 10.07
C GLU A 366 -26.06 8.97 8.66
N GLU A 367 -26.84 9.96 8.25
CA GLU A 367 -26.72 10.57 6.93
C GLU A 367 -25.38 11.30 6.77
N ILE A 368 -24.71 11.09 5.62
CA ILE A 368 -23.48 11.80 5.26
C ILE A 368 -23.75 12.87 4.19
N GLU A 369 -23.09 14.03 4.31
CA GLU A 369 -23.16 15.05 3.26
C GLU A 369 -22.35 14.63 2.02
N THR A 370 -22.86 14.91 0.82
CA THR A 370 -22.21 14.56 -0.46
C THR A 370 -20.75 15.00 -0.52
N LYS A 371 -20.42 16.19 -0.04
CA LYS A 371 -19.04 16.69 -0.03
C LYS A 371 -18.13 15.84 0.86
N LYS A 372 -18.60 15.46 2.05
CA LYS A 372 -17.83 14.59 2.96
C LYS A 372 -17.62 13.20 2.37
N LEU A 373 -18.66 12.65 1.73
CA LEU A 373 -18.55 11.39 1.02
C LEU A 373 -17.55 11.49 -0.15
N ALA A 374 -17.52 12.60 -0.89
CA ALA A 374 -16.56 12.82 -1.97
C ALA A 374 -15.11 12.89 -1.46
N GLU A 375 -14.83 13.58 -0.35
CA GLU A 375 -13.51 13.58 0.28
C GLU A 375 -13.10 12.18 0.78
N LEU A 376 -14.08 11.42 1.31
CA LEU A 376 -13.84 10.04 1.71
C LEU A 376 -13.49 9.16 0.50
N CYS A 377 -14.23 9.29 -0.61
CA CYS A 377 -13.96 8.58 -1.86
C CYS A 377 -12.56 8.93 -2.39
N LYS A 378 -12.19 10.21 -2.36
CA LYS A 378 -10.86 10.68 -2.74
C LYS A 378 -9.76 9.95 -1.96
N CYS A 379 -9.95 9.81 -0.64
CA CYS A 379 -9.04 9.08 0.23
C CYS A 379 -9.02 7.56 -0.04
N ILE A 380 -10.19 6.94 -0.22
CA ILE A 380 -10.31 5.49 -0.45
C ILE A 380 -9.70 5.07 -1.80
N PHE A 381 -9.97 5.81 -2.86
CA PHE A 381 -9.61 5.46 -4.23
C PHE A 381 -8.28 6.09 -4.68
N GLY A 382 -7.73 7.03 -3.90
CA GLY A 382 -6.49 7.73 -4.24
C GLY A 382 -6.63 8.69 -5.44
N CYS A 383 -7.82 9.24 -5.67
CA CYS A 383 -8.07 10.18 -6.76
C CYS A 383 -7.45 11.55 -6.48
N GLU A 384 -7.01 12.28 -7.50
CA GLU A 384 -6.68 13.69 -7.34
C GLU A 384 -7.95 14.56 -7.18
N TYR A 385 -9.01 14.23 -7.93
CA TYR A 385 -10.29 14.92 -7.87
C TYR A 385 -11.45 13.91 -7.90
N VAL A 386 -12.55 14.27 -7.23
CA VAL A 386 -13.85 13.61 -7.39
C VAL A 386 -14.81 14.61 -8.00
N ARG A 387 -15.40 14.25 -9.14
CA ARG A 387 -16.48 15.05 -9.75
C ARG A 387 -17.79 14.64 -9.09
N THR A 388 -18.59 15.60 -8.66
CA THR A 388 -19.88 15.30 -8.02
C THR A 388 -21.00 16.25 -8.41
N SER A 389 -22.25 15.82 -8.24
CA SER A 389 -23.44 16.63 -8.45
C SER A 389 -23.37 17.94 -7.65
N LYS A 390 -23.80 19.06 -8.24
CA LYS A 390 -23.65 20.40 -7.65
C LYS A 390 -24.48 20.62 -6.37
N ARG A 391 -25.54 19.84 -6.15
CA ARG A 391 -26.43 20.00 -5.00
C ARG A 391 -25.84 19.27 -3.80
N VAL A 392 -25.75 19.95 -2.66
CA VAL A 392 -25.44 19.32 -1.38
C VAL A 392 -26.65 18.47 -0.97
N ARG A 393 -26.46 17.16 -0.87
CA ARG A 393 -27.47 16.21 -0.39
C ARG A 393 -26.98 15.51 0.86
N ARG A 394 -27.94 15.04 1.66
CA ARG A 394 -27.72 14.05 2.71
C ARG A 394 -28.00 12.66 2.17
N ILE A 395 -27.01 11.80 2.26
CA ILE A 395 -26.98 10.47 1.67
C ILE A 395 -27.17 9.48 2.81
N LYS A 396 -28.21 8.65 2.71
CA LYS A 396 -28.46 7.55 3.64
C LYS A 396 -28.26 6.20 2.97
N LYS A 397 -28.75 6.02 1.74
CA LYS A 397 -28.58 4.81 0.94
C LYS A 397 -27.74 5.12 -0.28
N LEU A 398 -26.66 4.40 -0.53
CA LEU A 398 -25.81 4.62 -1.70
C LEU A 398 -25.50 3.32 -2.42
N ALA A 399 -25.53 3.37 -3.75
CA ALA A 399 -25.03 2.32 -4.62
C ALA A 399 -23.61 2.66 -5.10
N PHE A 400 -22.83 1.65 -5.44
CA PHE A 400 -21.57 1.84 -6.13
C PHE A 400 -21.29 0.70 -7.11
N CYS A 401 -20.61 1.03 -8.20
CA CYS A 401 -20.10 0.09 -9.19
C CYS A 401 -18.80 0.69 -9.77
N SER A 402 -17.71 -0.07 -9.70
CA SER A 402 -16.41 0.29 -10.28
C SER A 402 -16.49 0.52 -11.80
N GLY A 403 -15.48 1.19 -12.35
CA GLY A 403 -15.39 1.43 -13.78
C GLY A 403 -16.51 2.33 -14.30
N SER A 404 -17.08 1.96 -15.45
CA SER A 404 -18.09 2.77 -16.16
C SER A 404 -19.55 2.44 -15.77
N GLY A 405 -19.88 2.48 -14.48
CA GLY A 405 -21.21 2.18 -13.94
C GLY A 405 -22.28 3.27 -14.12
N GLY A 406 -22.00 4.37 -14.83
CA GLY A 406 -22.95 5.48 -15.01
C GLY A 406 -24.28 5.08 -15.66
N SER A 407 -24.30 4.05 -16.51
CA SER A 407 -25.54 3.51 -17.10
C SER A 407 -26.49 2.88 -16.07
N MET A 408 -26.00 2.57 -14.87
CA MET A 408 -26.78 1.96 -13.78
C MET A 408 -27.52 3.00 -12.93
N LEU A 409 -27.46 4.28 -13.27
CA LEU A 409 -28.18 5.35 -12.53
C LEU A 409 -29.68 5.07 -12.42
N GLY A 410 -30.30 4.52 -13.48
CA GLY A 410 -31.73 4.14 -13.45
C GLY A 410 -32.02 3.07 -12.40
N LEU A 411 -31.13 2.08 -12.26
CA LEU A 411 -31.24 1.03 -11.25
C LEU A 411 -31.04 1.59 -9.84
N ALA A 412 -30.09 2.52 -9.66
CA ALA A 412 -29.89 3.20 -8.38
C ALA A 412 -31.17 3.94 -7.95
N ALA A 413 -31.83 4.62 -8.89
CA ALA A 413 -33.10 5.29 -8.65
C ALA A 413 -34.23 4.30 -8.28
N GLU A 414 -34.35 3.20 -9.03
CA GLU A 414 -35.33 2.14 -8.74
C GLU A 414 -35.15 1.54 -7.34
N LYS A 415 -33.90 1.34 -6.93
CA LYS A 415 -33.54 0.82 -5.60
C LYS A 415 -33.56 1.87 -4.49
N GLY A 416 -34.00 3.09 -4.79
CA GLY A 416 -34.17 4.18 -3.82
C GLY A 416 -32.86 4.71 -3.26
N CYS A 417 -31.76 4.62 -4.01
CA CYS A 417 -30.46 5.13 -3.58
C CYS A 417 -30.42 6.66 -3.67
N ASP A 418 -29.82 7.27 -2.67
CA ASP A 418 -29.54 8.70 -2.62
C ASP A 418 -28.31 9.09 -3.44
N ALA A 419 -27.39 8.14 -3.65
CA ALA A 419 -26.16 8.34 -4.39
C ALA A 419 -25.72 7.13 -5.21
N LEU A 420 -24.91 7.40 -6.25
CA LEU A 420 -24.17 6.44 -7.05
C LEU A 420 -22.69 6.83 -7.11
N ILE A 421 -21.80 5.93 -6.66
CA ILE A 421 -20.33 6.08 -6.79
C ILE A 421 -19.86 5.21 -7.96
N THR A 422 -19.14 5.81 -8.92
CA THR A 422 -18.63 5.11 -10.11
C THR A 422 -17.53 5.93 -10.82
N GLY A 423 -17.11 5.54 -12.02
CA GLY A 423 -16.24 6.29 -12.94
C GLY A 423 -16.91 6.57 -14.30
N ASP A 424 -16.22 7.31 -15.17
CA ASP A 424 -16.59 7.58 -16.57
C ASP A 424 -18.02 8.11 -16.79
N VAL A 425 -18.48 9.01 -15.92
CA VAL A 425 -19.85 9.49 -15.98
C VAL A 425 -20.03 10.50 -17.13
N LYS A 426 -20.83 10.11 -18.12
CA LYS A 426 -21.20 10.89 -19.31
C LYS A 426 -22.12 12.07 -18.98
N HIS A 427 -22.10 13.09 -19.85
CA HIS A 427 -22.83 14.35 -19.65
C HIS A 427 -24.34 14.16 -19.40
N ASP A 428 -24.99 13.32 -20.19
CA ASP A 428 -26.41 12.99 -20.09
C ASP A 428 -26.77 12.33 -18.75
N VAL A 429 -25.90 11.44 -18.25
CA VAL A 429 -26.08 10.81 -16.93
C VAL A 429 -26.09 11.86 -15.80
N TRP A 430 -25.28 12.91 -15.89
CA TRP A 430 -25.34 14.02 -14.92
C TRP A 430 -26.67 14.77 -14.97
N ILE A 431 -27.24 14.96 -16.15
CA ILE A 431 -28.54 15.62 -16.30
C ILE A 431 -29.64 14.75 -15.67
N ASP A 432 -29.63 13.45 -15.96
CA ASP A 432 -30.60 12.51 -15.40
C ASP A 432 -30.47 12.40 -13.88
N ALA A 433 -29.25 12.37 -13.34
CA ALA A 433 -29.01 12.36 -11.91
C ALA A 433 -29.61 13.58 -11.22
N ASN A 434 -29.48 14.77 -11.82
CA ASN A 434 -30.09 15.99 -11.29
C ASN A 434 -31.63 15.96 -11.37
N ASN A 435 -32.20 15.32 -12.38
CA ASN A 435 -33.65 15.20 -12.55
C ASN A 435 -34.27 14.17 -11.58
N LEU A 436 -33.55 13.08 -11.34
CA LEU A 436 -33.91 12.03 -10.37
C LEU A 436 -33.60 12.43 -8.93
N ASP A 437 -32.93 13.57 -8.75
CA ASP A 437 -32.38 14.03 -7.47
C ASP A 437 -31.55 12.91 -6.83
N ILE A 438 -30.50 12.45 -7.52
CA ILE A 438 -29.50 11.46 -7.06
C ILE A 438 -28.11 12.07 -7.14
N ALA A 439 -27.31 11.91 -6.08
CA ALA A 439 -25.93 12.38 -6.08
C ALA A 439 -25.05 11.39 -6.86
N VAL A 440 -24.34 11.84 -7.88
CA VAL A 440 -23.34 11.01 -8.56
C VAL A 440 -21.95 11.44 -8.10
N LEU A 441 -21.08 10.48 -7.81
CA LEU A 441 -19.68 10.68 -7.47
C LEU A 441 -18.85 9.92 -8.51
N ASP A 442 -18.27 10.67 -9.45
CA ASP A 442 -17.34 10.18 -10.45
C ASP A 442 -15.93 10.26 -9.88
N CYS A 443 -15.42 9.09 -9.49
CA CYS A 443 -14.11 8.91 -8.87
C CYS A 443 -13.04 8.49 -9.88
N GLY A 444 -13.34 8.50 -11.18
CA GLY A 444 -12.42 8.07 -12.23
C GLY A 444 -12.36 6.54 -12.37
N HIS A 445 -12.30 6.08 -13.62
CA HIS A 445 -12.29 4.66 -13.98
C HIS A 445 -11.13 3.91 -13.31
N PHE A 446 -9.90 4.36 -13.61
CA PHE A 446 -8.66 3.80 -13.08
C PHE A 446 -8.68 3.67 -11.56
N HIS A 447 -9.03 4.75 -10.84
CA HIS A 447 -8.98 4.78 -9.38
C HIS A 447 -9.96 3.82 -8.71
N THR A 448 -11.16 3.66 -9.29
CA THR A 448 -12.15 2.72 -8.73
C THR A 448 -11.78 1.26 -8.92
N GLU A 449 -10.88 0.94 -9.85
CA GLU A 449 -10.49 -0.44 -10.16
C GLU A 449 -9.09 -0.78 -9.65
N ASN A 450 -8.16 0.18 -9.59
CA ASN A 450 -6.74 -0.06 -9.30
C ASN A 450 -6.52 -0.73 -7.93
N LEU A 451 -7.41 -0.46 -6.97
CA LEU A 451 -7.42 -1.11 -5.67
C LEU A 451 -7.52 -2.64 -5.73
N VAL A 452 -8.10 -3.23 -6.78
CA VAL A 452 -8.24 -4.68 -6.92
C VAL A 452 -6.90 -5.38 -7.18
N LEU A 453 -5.90 -4.67 -7.74
CA LEU A 453 -4.58 -5.24 -7.96
C LEU A 453 -3.91 -5.65 -6.64
N TRP A 454 -4.18 -4.93 -5.55
CA TRP A 454 -3.69 -5.27 -4.22
C TRP A 454 -4.35 -6.52 -3.66
N GLU A 455 -5.62 -6.75 -3.99
CA GLU A 455 -6.31 -7.99 -3.62
C GLU A 455 -5.80 -9.17 -4.44
N LEU A 456 -5.62 -9.01 -5.76
CA LEU A 456 -4.98 -10.02 -6.61
C LEU A 456 -3.58 -10.38 -6.09
N ARG A 457 -2.77 -9.37 -5.72
CA ARG A 457 -1.46 -9.57 -5.10
C ARG A 457 -1.59 -10.41 -3.83
N ARG A 458 -2.50 -10.02 -2.92
CA ARG A 458 -2.73 -10.69 -1.64
C ARG A 458 -3.09 -12.16 -1.82
N VAL A 459 -4.08 -12.47 -2.66
CA VAL A 459 -4.55 -13.87 -2.85
C VAL A 459 -3.50 -14.73 -3.56
N LEU A 460 -2.74 -14.16 -4.49
CA LEU A 460 -1.66 -14.86 -5.18
C LEU A 460 -0.48 -15.12 -4.24
N GLU A 461 -0.10 -14.17 -3.38
CA GLU A 461 0.94 -14.37 -2.38
C GLU A 461 0.53 -15.36 -1.29
N GLU A 462 -0.75 -15.36 -0.89
CA GLU A 462 -1.27 -16.34 0.06
C GLU A 462 -1.21 -17.77 -0.51
N ARG A 463 -1.54 -17.92 -1.81
CA ARG A 463 -1.51 -19.23 -2.48
C ARG A 463 -0.12 -19.67 -2.91
N PHE A 464 0.66 -18.74 -3.43
CA PHE A 464 1.99 -18.94 -4.01
C PHE A 464 3.02 -18.03 -3.29
N PRO A 465 3.25 -18.24 -1.98
CA PRO A 465 4.11 -17.37 -1.16
C PRO A 465 5.57 -17.28 -1.60
N ARG A 466 5.99 -18.15 -2.53
CA ARG A 466 7.32 -18.14 -3.14
C ARG A 466 7.37 -17.50 -4.52
N LEU A 467 6.25 -17.19 -5.19
CA LEU A 467 6.31 -16.42 -6.44
C LEU A 467 6.68 -14.97 -6.13
N ASP A 468 7.36 -14.33 -7.08
CA ASP A 468 7.53 -12.88 -7.07
C ASP A 468 6.31 -12.25 -7.73
N ILE A 469 5.59 -11.38 -7.01
CA ILE A 469 4.35 -10.79 -7.49
C ILE A 469 4.45 -9.29 -7.23
N GLU A 470 4.45 -8.52 -8.30
CA GLU A 470 4.58 -7.07 -8.29
C GLU A 470 3.37 -6.43 -8.94
N ILE A 471 3.01 -5.22 -8.51
CA ILE A 471 2.07 -4.37 -9.24
C ILE A 471 2.93 -3.43 -10.09
N ALA A 472 2.59 -3.32 -11.37
CA ALA A 472 3.35 -2.51 -12.32
C ALA A 472 3.35 -1.04 -11.91
N GLU A 473 4.53 -0.43 -11.82
CA GLU A 473 4.70 1.02 -11.64
C GLU A 473 4.08 1.77 -12.84
N SER A 474 4.12 1.15 -14.01
CA SER A 474 3.46 1.66 -15.21
C SER A 474 1.94 1.46 -15.26
N SER A 475 1.35 0.78 -14.26
CA SER A 475 -0.11 0.73 -14.06
C SER A 475 -0.57 2.04 -13.42
N ALA A 476 -0.66 3.08 -14.24
CA ALA A 476 -1.04 4.44 -13.84
C ALA A 476 -2.24 4.94 -14.66
N ASP A 477 -2.96 5.94 -14.13
CA ASP A 477 -4.03 6.60 -14.87
C ASP A 477 -3.47 7.17 -16.19
N PRO A 478 -4.06 6.84 -17.35
CA PRO A 478 -3.64 7.41 -18.62
C PRO A 478 -3.96 8.91 -18.77
N CYS A 479 -4.73 9.49 -17.85
CA CYS A 479 -5.13 10.89 -17.87
C CYS A 479 -4.22 11.78 -17.01
N GLU A 480 -3.95 13.00 -17.49
CA GLU A 480 -3.36 14.09 -16.69
C GLU A 480 -4.45 15.10 -16.32
N TYR A 481 -4.49 15.50 -15.06
CA TYR A 481 -5.37 16.58 -14.58
C TYR A 481 -4.63 17.91 -14.67
N VAL A 482 -5.21 18.91 -15.36
CA VAL A 482 -4.59 20.21 -15.67
C VAL A 482 -5.36 21.41 -15.13
#